data_AF-A0A382ZWP2-F1
#
_entry.id   AF-A0A382ZWP2-F1
#
_cell.length_a   1.000
_cell.length_b   1.000
_cell.length_c   1.000
_cell.angle_alpha   90.00
_cell.angle_beta   90.00
_cell.angle_gamma   90.00
#
_symmetry.space_group_name_H-M   'P 1'
#
loop_
_entity.id
_entity.type
_entity.pdbx_description
1 polymer ?
#
loop_
_entity_poly.entity_id
_entity_poly.type
_entity_poly.pdbx_seq_one_letter_code
_entity_poly.pdbx_strand_id
1 'polypeptide(L)'
;PQAFDKNGDIPIQSTPASEKYFGEVLYANRKIHQLVDYILVNSETPPIILIQGDHGYLAPAAKIPSAAQIKKGYSNLSAYYLPGGGKDKLYETISPANSFRLIFDHYFGTQLGLIEDKSFYSIPHTFERKFVSIPNEVSLSRGPSAWINSLEQTILEKPDFAEAHTMLGTYYAKSQRFPEAIAAWKKALYLNPDLTWAYIYLAEHYIRTKNFWTALEVTHQAIRINPNIAKTYTLLGRASLFLKDKEKSLSSFK
;
A
#
# COMPACT_ATOMS: atom_id res chain seq x y z
N PRO A 1 13.98 -11.63 10.24
CA PRO A 1 13.94 -12.55 9.07
C PRO A 1 15.36 -12.84 8.58
N GLN A 2 15.66 -14.10 8.27
CA GLN A 2 16.97 -14.70 7.97
C GLN A 2 17.64 -15.39 9.17
N ALA A 3 16.85 -16.07 10.01
CA ALA A 3 17.39 -16.81 11.16
C ALA A 3 18.08 -18.13 10.76
N PHE A 4 17.57 -18.80 9.72
CA PHE A 4 18.04 -20.11 9.28
C PHE A 4 18.20 -20.19 7.77
N ASP A 5 19.17 -20.97 7.31
CA ASP A 5 19.31 -21.34 5.92
C ASP A 5 18.34 -22.49 5.55
N LYS A 6 18.41 -22.99 4.32
CA LYS A 6 17.53 -24.08 3.88
C LYS A 6 17.64 -25.33 4.73
N ASN A 7 18.79 -25.61 5.36
CA ASN A 7 19.06 -26.80 6.16
C ASN A 7 18.68 -26.63 7.65
N GLY A 8 18.51 -25.39 8.10
CA GLY A 8 18.25 -25.08 9.50
C GLY A 8 19.48 -24.53 10.24
N ASP A 9 20.56 -24.24 9.52
CA ASP A 9 21.79 -23.70 10.08
C ASP A 9 21.79 -22.16 10.04
N ILE A 10 22.68 -21.52 10.80
CA ILE A 10 22.84 -20.06 10.73
C ILE A 10 23.35 -19.68 9.32
N PRO A 11 22.66 -18.80 8.56
CA PRO A 11 23.07 -18.45 7.22
C PRO A 11 24.45 -17.78 7.18
N ILE A 12 25.25 -18.12 6.17
CA ILE A 12 26.55 -17.48 5.93
C ILE A 12 26.35 -15.98 5.73
N GLN A 13 27.13 -15.16 6.43
CA GLN A 13 26.91 -13.72 6.48
C GLN A 13 27.01 -13.05 5.10
N SER A 14 27.88 -13.54 4.21
CA SER A 14 28.06 -13.03 2.85
C SER A 14 26.96 -13.44 1.86
N THR A 15 26.07 -14.39 2.21
CA THR A 15 24.98 -14.80 1.33
C THR A 15 24.00 -13.63 1.08
N PRO A 16 23.54 -13.42 -0.17
CA PRO A 16 22.55 -12.39 -0.47
C PRO A 16 21.28 -12.51 0.38
N ALA A 17 20.72 -11.38 0.81
CA ALA A 17 19.53 -11.33 1.67
C ALA A 17 18.32 -12.09 1.07
N SER A 18 18.15 -12.03 -0.26
CA SER A 18 17.12 -12.77 -0.98
C SER A 18 17.29 -14.29 -0.89
N GLU A 19 18.52 -14.77 -0.98
CA GLU A 19 18.83 -16.20 -0.86
C GLU A 19 18.64 -16.69 0.57
N LYS A 20 19.06 -15.90 1.57
CA LYS A 20 18.80 -16.21 2.98
C LYS A 20 17.31 -16.33 3.27
N TYR A 21 16.51 -15.37 2.80
CA TYR A 21 15.05 -15.40 2.94
C TYR A 21 14.45 -16.65 2.26
N PHE A 22 14.88 -16.96 1.04
CA PHE A 22 14.40 -18.16 0.34
C PHE A 22 14.75 -19.45 1.10
N GLY A 23 15.97 -19.54 1.65
CA GLY A 23 16.38 -20.65 2.50
C GLY A 23 15.50 -20.81 3.74
N GLU A 24 15.23 -19.72 4.44
CA GLU A 24 14.37 -19.70 5.62
C GLU A 24 12.96 -20.21 5.30
N VAL A 25 12.36 -19.78 4.18
CA VAL A 25 11.04 -20.26 3.73
C VAL A 25 11.06 -21.76 3.43
N LEU A 26 12.10 -22.27 2.75
CA LEU A 26 12.21 -23.70 2.47
C LEU A 26 12.33 -24.53 3.76
N TYR A 27 13.12 -24.05 4.71
CA TYR A 27 13.28 -24.72 5.99
C TYR A 27 11.97 -24.73 6.78
N ALA A 28 11.33 -23.56 6.91
CA ALA A 28 10.04 -23.42 7.60
C ALA A 28 8.98 -24.35 6.98
N ASN A 29 8.89 -24.41 5.65
CA ASN A 29 7.95 -25.29 4.96
C ASN A 29 8.18 -26.77 5.31
N ARG A 30 9.43 -27.24 5.34
CA ARG A 30 9.74 -28.63 5.75
C ARG A 30 9.33 -28.91 7.20
N LYS A 31 9.55 -27.95 8.10
CA LYS A 31 9.14 -28.06 9.50
C LYS A 31 7.62 -28.04 9.67
N ILE A 32 6.91 -27.22 8.89
CA ILE A 32 5.46 -27.19 8.88
C ILE A 32 4.89 -28.55 8.46
N HIS A 33 5.42 -29.18 7.40
CA HIS A 33 4.99 -30.53 7.01
C HIS A 33 5.17 -31.55 8.14
N GLN A 34 6.36 -31.60 8.73
CA GLN A 34 6.65 -32.50 9.86
C GLN A 34 5.69 -32.27 11.04
N LEU A 35 5.41 -31.00 11.34
CA LEU A 35 4.48 -30.61 12.41
C LEU A 35 3.04 -31.04 12.10
N VAL A 36 2.58 -30.81 10.87
CA VAL A 36 1.24 -31.22 10.43
C VAL A 36 1.09 -32.74 10.51
N ASP A 37 2.04 -33.50 9.98
CA ASP A 37 2.01 -34.96 10.04
C ASP A 37 1.99 -35.45 11.48
N TYR A 38 2.83 -34.86 12.34
CA TYR A 38 2.84 -35.16 13.77
C TYR A 38 1.49 -34.88 14.44
N ILE A 39 0.90 -33.71 14.20
CA ILE A 39 -0.41 -33.33 14.75
C ILE A 39 -1.49 -34.32 14.29
N LEU A 40 -1.51 -34.69 13.00
CA LEU A 40 -2.50 -35.61 12.47
C LEU A 40 -2.39 -37.02 13.05
N VAL A 41 -1.17 -37.52 13.29
CA VAL A 41 -0.94 -38.87 13.86
C VAL A 41 -1.20 -38.91 15.37
N ASN A 42 -0.91 -37.84 16.10
CA ASN A 42 -0.89 -37.84 17.56
C ASN A 42 -2.13 -37.19 18.20
N SER A 43 -3.09 -36.70 17.42
CA SER A 43 -4.32 -36.13 17.95
C SER A 43 -5.42 -37.18 18.07
N GLU A 44 -5.92 -37.42 19.28
CA GLU A 44 -7.07 -38.32 19.50
C GLU A 44 -8.35 -37.81 18.83
N THR A 45 -8.54 -36.48 18.83
CA THR A 45 -9.64 -35.81 18.12
C THR A 45 -9.09 -35.24 16.81
N PRO A 46 -9.76 -35.46 15.66
CA PRO A 46 -9.33 -34.89 14.38
C PRO A 46 -9.13 -33.36 14.48
N PRO A 47 -7.90 -32.86 14.25
CA PRO A 47 -7.59 -31.46 14.48
C PRO A 47 -8.03 -30.60 13.30
N ILE A 48 -8.42 -29.35 13.57
CA ILE A 48 -8.55 -28.31 12.54
C ILE A 48 -7.19 -27.62 12.44
N ILE A 49 -6.59 -27.60 11.23
CA ILE A 49 -5.28 -26.97 11.02
C ILE A 49 -5.41 -25.82 10.03
N LEU A 50 -4.89 -24.66 10.45
CA LEU A 50 -4.88 -23.42 9.68
C LEU A 50 -3.44 -22.94 9.55
N ILE A 51 -2.95 -22.83 8.32
CA ILE A 51 -1.62 -22.26 8.03
C ILE A 51 -1.85 -21.01 7.20
N GLN A 52 -1.49 -19.84 7.73
CA GLN A 52 -1.67 -18.55 7.07
C GLN A 52 -0.36 -17.77 7.02
N GLY A 53 -0.05 -17.19 5.86
CA GLY A 53 0.98 -16.17 5.71
C GLY A 53 0.48 -14.78 6.10
N ASP A 54 1.39 -13.90 6.49
CA ASP A 54 1.10 -12.56 7.01
C ASP A 54 1.13 -11.44 5.95
N HIS A 55 1.68 -11.69 4.75
CA HIS A 55 1.54 -10.84 3.57
C HIS A 55 2.12 -11.47 2.29
N GLY A 56 1.74 -10.92 1.14
CA GLY A 56 2.44 -11.11 -0.14
C GLY A 56 3.65 -10.18 -0.30
N TYR A 57 4.20 -10.07 -1.52
CA TYR A 57 5.34 -9.19 -1.78
C TYR A 57 4.93 -7.71 -1.77
N LEU A 58 5.44 -6.94 -0.79
CA LEU A 58 5.15 -5.51 -0.66
C LEU A 58 6.10 -4.66 -1.53
N ALA A 59 5.52 -3.91 -2.47
CA ALA A 59 6.25 -2.90 -3.24
C ALA A 59 6.57 -1.67 -2.36
N PRO A 60 7.65 -0.92 -2.64
CA PRO A 60 8.09 0.17 -1.78
C PRO A 60 7.04 1.26 -1.56
N ALA A 61 7.13 1.78 -0.33
CA ALA A 61 6.25 2.64 0.43
C ALA A 61 6.02 4.08 -0.11
N ALA A 62 5.73 4.27 -1.40
CA ALA A 62 5.30 5.60 -1.87
C ALA A 62 4.34 5.58 -3.07
N LYS A 63 3.95 4.39 -3.55
CA LYS A 63 3.04 4.25 -4.69
C LYS A 63 1.82 3.45 -4.28
N ILE A 64 0.66 4.04 -4.51
CA ILE A 64 -0.64 3.40 -4.35
C ILE A 64 -0.67 2.19 -5.30
N PRO A 65 -0.96 0.98 -4.80
CA PRO A 65 -0.76 -0.23 -5.57
C PRO A 65 -1.82 -0.37 -6.68
N SER A 66 -1.40 -0.79 -7.88
CA SER A 66 -2.31 -1.25 -8.94
C SER A 66 -3.07 -2.51 -8.51
N ALA A 67 -4.12 -2.91 -9.24
CA ALA A 67 -4.81 -4.19 -8.99
C ALA A 67 -3.83 -5.37 -8.91
N ALA A 68 -2.86 -5.42 -9.83
CA ALA A 68 -1.82 -6.45 -9.84
C ALA A 68 -0.90 -6.38 -8.61
N GLN A 69 -0.55 -5.17 -8.14
CA GLN A 69 0.25 -5.00 -6.93
C GLN A 69 -0.54 -5.32 -5.66
N ILE A 70 -1.84 -5.03 -5.62
CA ILE A 70 -2.72 -5.43 -4.52
C ILE A 70 -2.80 -6.94 -4.48
N LYS A 71 -3.11 -7.58 -5.61
CA LYS A 71 -3.10 -9.05 -5.70
C LYS A 71 -1.78 -9.61 -5.19
N LYS A 72 -0.65 -9.12 -5.69
CA LYS A 72 0.68 -9.61 -5.27
C LYS A 72 1.01 -9.35 -3.79
N GLY A 73 0.59 -8.21 -3.24
CA GLY A 73 0.93 -7.78 -1.88
C GLY A 73 -0.02 -8.30 -0.80
N TYR A 74 -1.28 -8.56 -1.16
CA TYR A 74 -2.36 -8.96 -0.25
C TYR A 74 -2.82 -10.41 -0.47
N SER A 75 -2.29 -11.12 -1.48
CA SER A 75 -2.43 -12.57 -1.56
C SER A 75 -1.68 -13.22 -0.40
N ASN A 76 -2.44 -13.71 0.57
CA ASN A 76 -1.92 -14.53 1.65
C ASN A 76 -1.99 -15.99 1.24
N LEU A 77 -0.89 -16.73 1.44
CA LEU A 77 -0.97 -18.18 1.41
C LEU A 77 -1.85 -18.63 2.58
N SER A 78 -2.94 -19.33 2.28
CA SER A 78 -3.77 -19.96 3.30
C SER A 78 -4.00 -21.42 2.95
N ALA A 79 -3.66 -22.32 3.87
CA ALA A 79 -3.91 -23.74 3.74
C ALA A 79 -4.74 -24.23 4.93
N TYR A 80 -5.73 -25.07 4.63
CA TYR A 80 -6.77 -25.49 5.58
C TYR A 80 -6.87 -27.02 5.56
N TYR A 81 -6.76 -27.64 6.74
CA TYR A 81 -7.18 -29.01 6.96
C TYR A 81 -8.43 -28.99 7.83
N LEU A 82 -9.56 -29.37 7.22
CA LEU A 82 -10.90 -29.29 7.82
C LEU A 82 -11.51 -30.71 7.87
N PRO A 83 -11.31 -31.46 8.97
CA PRO A 83 -11.85 -32.82 9.09
C PRO A 83 -13.38 -32.77 9.16
N GLY A 84 -14.10 -33.62 8.43
CA GLY A 84 -15.57 -33.65 8.49
C GLY A 84 -16.31 -32.62 7.63
N GLY A 85 -15.61 -31.83 6.80
CA GLY A 85 -16.24 -30.98 5.77
C GLY A 85 -15.95 -29.49 5.90
N GLY A 86 -16.71 -28.65 5.19
CA GLY A 86 -16.62 -27.18 5.29
C GLY A 86 -15.67 -26.52 4.28
N LYS A 87 -14.92 -27.29 3.49
CA LYS A 87 -14.10 -26.75 2.38
C LYS A 87 -14.93 -26.02 1.33
N ASP A 88 -16.13 -26.52 1.05
CA ASP A 88 -17.12 -25.96 0.13
C ASP A 88 -17.65 -24.58 0.56
N LYS A 89 -17.49 -24.22 1.84
CA LYS A 89 -17.84 -22.90 2.36
C LYS A 89 -16.76 -21.85 2.13
N LEU A 90 -15.52 -22.27 1.89
CA LEU A 90 -14.41 -21.37 1.60
C LEU A 90 -14.49 -20.86 0.16
N TYR A 91 -14.06 -19.61 -0.06
CA TYR A 91 -14.01 -18.97 -1.37
C TYR A 91 -12.64 -18.32 -1.58
N GLU A 92 -12.24 -18.14 -2.85
CA GLU A 92 -10.87 -17.75 -3.21
C GLU A 92 -10.42 -16.43 -2.57
N THR A 93 -11.34 -15.47 -2.41
CA THR A 93 -11.06 -14.13 -1.87
C THR A 93 -11.39 -13.99 -0.38
N ILE A 94 -11.55 -15.09 0.35
CA ILE A 94 -11.96 -15.06 1.76
C ILE A 94 -10.92 -14.35 2.63
N SER A 95 -11.35 -13.38 3.44
CA SER A 95 -10.47 -12.77 4.43
C SER A 95 -10.14 -13.77 5.56
N PRO A 96 -8.98 -13.64 6.21
CA PRO A 96 -8.68 -14.43 7.41
C PRO A 96 -9.81 -14.36 8.45
N ALA A 97 -10.38 -13.18 8.68
CA ALA A 97 -11.50 -12.98 9.61
C ALA A 97 -12.72 -13.85 9.25
N ASN A 98 -13.12 -13.86 7.97
CA ASN A 98 -14.25 -14.69 7.52
C ASN A 98 -13.90 -16.18 7.51
N SER A 99 -12.66 -16.57 7.25
CA SER A 99 -12.24 -17.98 7.38
C SER A 99 -12.42 -18.49 8.80
N PHE A 100 -12.03 -17.72 9.82
CA PHE A 100 -12.25 -18.07 11.22
C PHE A 100 -13.74 -18.12 11.55
N ARG A 101 -14.53 -17.12 11.12
CA ARG A 101 -15.98 -17.09 11.36
C ARG A 101 -16.69 -18.32 10.79
N LEU A 102 -16.39 -18.70 9.55
CA LEU A 102 -16.97 -19.90 8.93
C LEU A 102 -16.58 -21.18 9.64
N ILE A 103 -15.31 -21.31 10.02
CA ILE A 103 -14.83 -22.49 10.75
C ILE A 103 -15.50 -22.57 12.11
N PHE A 104 -15.63 -21.43 12.81
CA PHE A 104 -16.28 -21.37 14.11
C PHE A 104 -17.76 -21.75 14.02
N ASP A 105 -18.47 -21.18 13.05
CA ASP A 105 -19.88 -21.49 12.82
C ASP A 105 -20.07 -22.96 12.43
N HIS A 106 -19.15 -23.55 11.65
CA HIS A 106 -19.26 -24.93 11.21
C HIS A 106 -18.94 -25.96 12.30
N TYR A 107 -17.85 -25.77 13.04
CA TYR A 107 -17.33 -26.76 13.97
C TYR A 107 -17.78 -26.59 15.41
N PHE A 108 -18.13 -25.36 15.79
CA PHE A 108 -18.44 -25.02 17.18
C PHE A 108 -19.88 -24.48 17.35
N GLY A 109 -20.67 -24.49 16.27
CA GLY A 109 -22.08 -24.10 16.30
C GLY A 109 -22.31 -22.63 16.64
N THR A 110 -21.30 -21.77 16.44
CA THR A 110 -21.47 -20.34 16.59
C THR A 110 -22.39 -19.76 15.51
N GLN A 111 -22.82 -18.52 15.71
CA GLN A 111 -23.67 -17.79 14.77
C GLN A 111 -23.05 -16.42 14.47
N LEU A 112 -21.75 -16.43 14.17
CA LEU A 112 -20.97 -15.23 13.92
C LEU A 112 -21.39 -14.57 12.61
N GLY A 113 -21.67 -15.37 11.59
CA GLY A 113 -21.98 -14.89 10.24
C GLY A 113 -20.77 -14.24 9.55
N LEU A 114 -20.92 -13.95 8.26
CA LEU A 114 -19.89 -13.27 7.47
C LEU A 114 -19.93 -11.76 7.70
N ILE A 115 -18.75 -11.14 7.68
CA ILE A 115 -18.59 -9.68 7.62
C ILE A 115 -18.08 -9.27 6.25
N GLU A 116 -18.11 -7.97 5.95
CA GLU A 116 -17.54 -7.45 4.71
C GLU A 116 -16.02 -7.70 4.65
N ASP A 117 -15.53 -8.28 3.55
CA ASP A 117 -14.11 -8.47 3.31
C ASP A 117 -13.43 -7.12 3.00
N LYS A 118 -12.90 -6.46 4.05
CA LYS A 118 -12.17 -5.19 3.94
C LYS A 118 -10.67 -5.40 4.04
N SER A 119 -9.94 -4.76 3.12
CA SER A 119 -8.48 -4.66 3.16
C SER A 119 -8.08 -3.20 3.31
N PHE A 120 -6.97 -2.96 4.00
CA PHE A 120 -6.51 -1.62 4.34
C PHE A 120 -5.07 -1.39 3.86
N TYR A 121 -4.83 -0.20 3.32
CA TYR A 121 -3.51 0.28 2.95
C TYR A 121 -3.02 1.29 3.99
N SER A 122 -1.90 0.97 4.64
CA SER A 122 -1.22 1.94 5.50
C SER A 122 -0.47 2.92 4.61
N ILE A 123 -0.71 4.21 4.80
CA ILE A 123 0.13 5.21 4.15
C ILE A 123 1.43 5.31 4.97
N PRO A 124 2.58 4.95 4.39
CA PRO A 124 3.86 5.05 5.07
C PRO A 124 4.17 6.49 5.47
N HIS A 125 4.88 6.66 6.59
CA HIS A 125 5.26 7.94 7.22
C HIS A 125 4.20 8.66 8.07
N THR A 126 3.12 7.97 8.44
CA THR A 126 2.23 8.43 9.51
C THR A 126 2.66 7.80 10.85
N PHE A 127 2.94 8.61 11.87
CA PHE A 127 3.18 8.13 13.25
C PHE A 127 1.91 7.48 13.83
N GLU A 128 0.75 7.93 13.38
CA GLU A 128 -0.55 7.35 13.65
C GLU A 128 -0.85 6.31 12.57
N ARG A 129 -1.17 5.06 12.93
CA ARG A 129 -1.57 4.02 11.97
C ARG A 129 -2.88 4.39 11.25
N LYS A 130 -2.81 5.33 10.30
CA LYS A 130 -3.94 5.76 9.49
C LYS A 130 -4.01 4.91 8.23
N PHE A 131 -5.19 4.36 8.01
CA PHE A 131 -5.45 3.42 6.93
C PHE A 131 -6.46 3.99 5.95
N VAL A 132 -6.23 3.71 4.68
CA VAL A 132 -7.21 3.92 3.61
C VAL A 132 -7.79 2.56 3.26
N SER A 133 -9.10 2.49 3.06
CA SER A 133 -9.72 1.27 2.53
C SER A 133 -9.17 0.96 1.14
N ILE A 134 -9.00 -0.31 0.82
CA ILE A 134 -8.57 -0.75 -0.50
C ILE A 134 -9.82 -1.11 -1.30
N PRO A 135 -10.04 -0.50 -2.49
CA PRO A 135 -11.12 -0.94 -3.35
C PRO A 135 -10.93 -2.41 -3.73
N ASN A 136 -12.02 -3.17 -3.85
CA ASN A 136 -11.93 -4.57 -4.28
C ASN A 136 -11.30 -4.71 -5.69
N GLU A 137 -10.77 -5.90 -6.00
CA GLU A 137 -10.06 -6.18 -7.26
C GLU A 137 -10.87 -5.81 -8.50
N VAL A 138 -12.18 -6.08 -8.48
CA VAL A 138 -13.12 -5.75 -9.57
C VAL A 138 -13.26 -4.23 -9.78
N SER A 139 -13.27 -3.45 -8.71
CA SER A 139 -13.36 -2.00 -8.82
C SER A 139 -12.05 -1.41 -9.31
N LEU A 140 -10.91 -1.94 -8.87
CA LEU A 140 -9.58 -1.49 -9.30
C LEU A 140 -9.33 -1.69 -10.79
N SER A 141 -9.87 -2.77 -11.38
CA SER A 141 -9.74 -3.01 -12.82
C SER A 141 -10.50 -1.99 -13.68
N ARG A 142 -11.41 -1.21 -13.09
CA ARG A 142 -12.17 -0.12 -13.74
C ARG A 142 -11.42 1.22 -13.75
N GLY A 143 -10.21 1.27 -13.19
CA GLY A 143 -9.32 2.43 -13.25
C GLY A 143 -9.30 3.27 -11.96
N PRO A 144 -8.80 4.51 -12.03
CA PRO A 144 -8.51 5.34 -10.85
C PRO A 144 -9.75 5.79 -10.06
N SER A 145 -10.95 5.70 -10.65
CA SER A 145 -12.22 6.08 -10.00
C SER A 145 -12.52 5.28 -8.75
N ALA A 146 -12.15 4.00 -8.72
CA ALA A 146 -12.34 3.16 -7.53
C ALA A 146 -11.54 3.68 -6.33
N TRP A 147 -10.31 4.14 -6.58
CA TRP A 147 -9.50 4.77 -5.54
C TRP A 147 -10.04 6.12 -5.11
N ILE A 148 -10.54 6.93 -6.04
CA ILE A 148 -11.18 8.21 -5.72
C ILE A 148 -12.35 7.98 -4.75
N ASN A 149 -13.27 7.07 -5.09
CA ASN A 149 -14.43 6.76 -4.25
C ASN A 149 -13.99 6.27 -2.86
N SER A 150 -13.00 5.38 -2.80
CA SER A 150 -12.51 4.83 -1.53
C SER A 150 -11.81 5.89 -0.65
N LEU A 151 -11.07 6.82 -1.27
CA LEU A 151 -10.45 7.94 -0.57
C LEU A 151 -11.48 8.96 -0.12
N GLU A 152 -12.50 9.26 -0.93
CA GLU A 152 -13.62 10.12 -0.54
C GLU A 152 -14.36 9.56 0.68
N GLN A 153 -14.67 8.25 0.70
CA GLN A 153 -15.25 7.59 1.88
C GLN A 153 -14.31 7.66 3.10
N THR A 154 -13.02 7.40 2.90
CA THR A 154 -12.02 7.50 3.99
C THR A 154 -11.97 8.92 4.57
N ILE A 155 -12.07 9.95 3.72
CA ILE A 155 -12.07 11.36 4.13
C ILE A 155 -13.39 11.74 4.81
N LEU A 156 -14.53 11.17 4.41
CA LEU A 156 -15.79 11.36 5.12
C LEU A 156 -15.71 10.82 6.55
N GLU A 157 -15.11 9.65 6.73
CA GLU A 157 -14.88 9.05 8.06
C GLU A 157 -13.80 9.79 8.87
N LYS A 158 -12.75 10.28 8.20
CA LYS A 158 -11.59 10.93 8.81
C LYS A 158 -11.23 12.23 8.06
N PRO A 159 -11.94 13.33 8.31
CA PRO A 159 -11.77 14.57 7.55
C PRO A 159 -10.39 15.23 7.69
N ASP A 160 -9.68 14.92 8.77
CA ASP A 160 -8.34 15.41 9.12
C ASP A 160 -7.20 14.53 8.58
N PHE A 161 -7.50 13.49 7.80
CA PHE A 161 -6.49 12.60 7.23
C PHE A 161 -5.80 13.23 6.01
N ALA A 162 -4.81 14.09 6.29
CA ALA A 162 -4.10 14.91 5.31
C ALA A 162 -3.45 14.09 4.17
N GLU A 163 -2.90 12.92 4.47
CA GLU A 163 -2.29 12.03 3.48
C GLU A 163 -3.33 11.44 2.52
N ALA A 164 -4.55 11.15 2.99
CA ALA A 164 -5.64 10.72 2.12
C ALA A 164 -6.04 11.82 1.13
N HIS A 165 -6.06 13.09 1.55
CA HIS A 165 -6.24 14.24 0.64
C HIS A 165 -5.11 14.31 -0.41
N THR A 166 -3.86 14.04 -0.01
CA THR A 166 -2.73 14.00 -0.95
C THR A 166 -2.88 12.90 -2.01
N MET A 167 -3.28 11.71 -1.58
CA MET A 167 -3.58 10.59 -2.48
C MET A 167 -4.76 10.89 -3.39
N LEU A 168 -5.83 11.51 -2.86
CA LEU A 168 -7.02 11.88 -3.62
C LEU A 168 -6.66 12.85 -4.76
N GLY A 169 -5.87 13.89 -4.44
CA GLY A 169 -5.42 14.84 -5.46
C GLY A 169 -4.57 14.19 -6.56
N THR A 170 -3.75 13.21 -6.20
CA THR A 170 -2.96 12.43 -7.16
C THR A 170 -3.84 11.66 -8.14
N TYR A 171 -4.96 11.11 -7.67
CA TYR A 171 -5.89 10.39 -8.53
C TYR A 171 -6.77 11.30 -9.38
N TYR A 172 -7.23 12.43 -8.84
CA TYR A 172 -7.86 13.44 -9.67
C TYR A 172 -6.94 13.88 -10.82
N ALA A 173 -5.65 14.11 -10.54
CA ALA A 173 -4.68 14.45 -11.59
C ALA A 173 -4.50 13.34 -12.63
N LYS A 174 -4.47 12.06 -12.22
CA LYS A 174 -4.42 10.91 -13.15
C LYS A 174 -5.68 10.82 -14.02
N SER A 175 -6.83 11.20 -13.47
CA SER A 175 -8.10 11.33 -14.19
C SER A 175 -8.26 12.65 -14.95
N GLN A 176 -7.18 13.45 -15.08
CA GLN A 176 -7.17 14.78 -15.71
C GLN A 176 -8.11 15.82 -15.06
N ARG A 177 -8.60 15.54 -13.85
CA ARG A 177 -9.41 16.42 -12.99
C ARG A 177 -8.50 17.38 -12.21
N PHE A 178 -7.80 18.24 -12.94
CA PHE A 178 -6.76 19.10 -12.34
C PHE A 178 -7.27 20.11 -11.30
N PRO A 179 -8.43 20.76 -11.47
CA PRO A 179 -8.96 21.66 -10.44
C PRO A 179 -9.17 20.95 -9.09
N GLU A 180 -9.79 19.76 -9.11
CA GLU A 180 -10.00 18.96 -7.90
C GLU A 180 -8.68 18.44 -7.32
N ALA A 181 -7.70 18.11 -8.17
CA ALA A 181 -6.37 17.72 -7.72
C ALA A 181 -5.68 18.80 -6.89
N ILE A 182 -5.68 20.04 -7.39
CA ILE A 182 -5.09 21.19 -6.72
C ILE A 182 -5.82 21.47 -5.39
N ALA A 183 -7.15 21.41 -5.40
CA ALA A 183 -7.96 21.62 -4.20
C ALA A 183 -7.62 20.58 -3.11
N ALA A 184 -7.51 19.31 -3.48
CA ALA A 184 -7.16 18.22 -2.57
C ALA A 184 -5.72 18.36 -2.02
N TRP A 185 -4.72 18.68 -2.85
CA TRP A 185 -3.35 18.91 -2.36
C TRP A 185 -3.25 20.13 -1.46
N LYS A 186 -3.97 21.22 -1.77
CA LYS A 186 -4.02 22.39 -0.88
C LYS A 186 -4.72 22.07 0.44
N LYS A 187 -5.78 21.26 0.42
CA LYS A 187 -6.46 20.80 1.65
C LYS A 187 -5.54 19.92 2.49
N ALA A 188 -4.76 19.04 1.87
CA ALA A 188 -3.74 18.27 2.55
C ALA A 188 -2.73 19.17 3.28
N LEU A 189 -2.22 20.20 2.60
CA LEU A 189 -1.27 21.17 3.19
C LEU A 189 -1.91 22.06 4.26
N TYR A 190 -3.20 22.35 4.17
CA TYR A 190 -3.93 23.04 5.22
C TYR A 190 -4.02 22.20 6.50
N LEU A 191 -4.24 20.89 6.36
CA LEU A 191 -4.34 19.96 7.49
C LEU A 191 -2.95 19.60 8.07
N ASN A 192 -1.96 19.42 7.20
CA ASN A 192 -0.59 19.14 7.59
C ASN A 192 0.38 19.86 6.63
N PRO A 193 1.01 20.97 7.07
CA PRO A 193 1.93 21.75 6.25
C PRO A 193 3.28 21.05 6.00
N ASP A 194 3.58 19.93 6.65
CA ASP A 194 4.85 19.21 6.48
C ASP A 194 4.74 18.06 5.46
N LEU A 195 3.64 17.98 4.71
CA LEU A 195 3.46 16.98 3.66
C LEU A 195 4.27 17.33 2.40
N THR A 196 5.53 16.90 2.39
CA THR A 196 6.47 17.14 1.29
C THR A 196 5.90 16.71 -0.07
N TRP A 197 5.21 15.57 -0.13
CA TRP A 197 4.63 15.06 -1.38
C TRP A 197 3.52 15.94 -1.95
N ALA A 198 2.71 16.60 -1.11
CA ALA A 198 1.68 17.53 -1.60
C ALA A 198 2.31 18.75 -2.29
N TYR A 199 3.42 19.29 -1.75
CA TYR A 199 4.20 20.32 -2.44
C TYR A 199 4.82 19.83 -3.75
N ILE A 200 5.38 18.62 -3.77
CA ILE A 200 5.94 18.01 -4.99
C ILE A 200 4.89 17.93 -6.10
N TYR A 201 3.68 17.47 -5.79
CA TYR A 201 2.61 17.35 -6.79
C TYR A 201 2.10 18.71 -7.29
N LEU A 202 1.99 19.70 -6.39
CA LEU A 202 1.70 21.08 -6.80
C LEU A 202 2.79 21.65 -7.71
N ALA A 203 4.07 21.43 -7.38
CA ALA A 203 5.20 21.88 -8.19
C ALA A 203 5.15 21.28 -9.60
N GLU A 204 4.93 19.96 -9.71
CA GLU A 204 4.77 19.28 -10.99
C GLU A 204 3.62 19.84 -11.81
N HIS A 205 2.48 20.10 -11.17
CA HIS A 205 1.34 20.72 -11.82
C HIS A 205 1.69 22.12 -12.35
N TYR A 206 2.27 22.97 -11.50
CA TYR A 206 2.60 24.34 -11.89
C TYR A 206 3.67 24.43 -12.98
N ILE A 207 4.66 23.53 -12.99
CA ILE A 207 5.61 23.42 -14.11
C ILE A 207 4.87 23.06 -15.41
N ARG A 208 3.95 22.09 -15.37
CA ARG A 208 3.16 21.68 -16.54
C ARG A 208 2.27 22.80 -17.07
N THR A 209 1.70 23.62 -16.19
CA THR A 209 0.87 24.77 -16.57
C THR A 209 1.68 26.05 -16.78
N LYS A 210 3.02 25.96 -16.84
CA LYS A 210 3.94 27.08 -17.07
C LYS A 210 3.87 28.20 -16.01
N ASN A 211 3.35 27.91 -14.83
CA ASN A 211 3.39 28.82 -13.69
C ASN A 211 4.69 28.60 -12.89
N PHE A 212 5.81 28.99 -13.51
CA PHE A 212 7.14 28.63 -13.01
C PHE A 212 7.52 29.33 -11.70
N TRP A 213 7.01 30.54 -11.45
CA TRP A 213 7.24 31.24 -10.17
C TRP A 213 6.58 30.50 -9.00
N THR A 214 5.29 30.17 -9.11
CA THR A 214 4.61 29.39 -8.07
C THR A 214 5.24 28.00 -7.93
N ALA A 215 5.64 27.35 -9.03
CA ALA A 215 6.37 26.09 -8.98
C ALA A 215 7.67 26.18 -8.17
N LEU A 216 8.43 27.27 -8.34
CA LEU A 216 9.66 27.51 -7.61
C LEU A 216 9.40 27.61 -6.10
N GLU A 217 8.41 28.41 -5.71
CA GLU A 217 8.01 28.59 -4.30
C GLU A 217 7.64 27.27 -3.64
N VAL A 218 6.71 26.49 -4.22
CA VAL A 218 6.29 25.22 -3.62
C VAL A 218 7.41 24.18 -3.63
N THR A 219 8.33 24.23 -4.61
CA THR A 219 9.50 23.34 -4.62
C THR A 219 10.47 23.68 -3.48
N HIS A 220 10.69 24.97 -3.20
CA HIS A 220 11.51 25.37 -2.04
C HIS A 220 10.89 24.92 -0.72
N GLN A 221 9.55 24.97 -0.58
CA GLN A 221 8.87 24.42 0.60
C GLN A 221 9.13 22.92 0.75
N ALA A 222 9.02 22.15 -0.35
CA ALA A 222 9.32 20.72 -0.33
C ALA A 222 10.77 20.42 0.11
N ILE A 223 11.75 21.16 -0.40
CA ILE A 223 13.17 21.02 -0.03
C ILE A 223 13.40 21.37 1.44
N ARG A 224 12.78 22.45 1.93
CA ARG A 224 12.90 22.90 3.31
C ARG A 224 12.43 21.81 4.30
N ILE A 225 11.33 21.14 3.97
CA ILE A 225 10.76 20.10 4.83
C ILE A 225 11.57 18.81 4.74
N ASN A 226 11.93 18.36 3.53
CA ASN A 226 12.74 17.18 3.34
C ASN A 226 13.81 17.38 2.25
N PRO A 227 15.05 17.71 2.64
CA PRO A 227 16.12 18.00 1.70
C PRO A 227 16.70 16.74 1.03
N ASN A 228 16.27 15.53 1.41
CA ASN A 228 16.84 14.27 0.91
C ASN A 228 16.08 13.69 -0.29
N ILE A 229 15.01 14.34 -0.75
CA ILE A 229 14.22 13.86 -1.89
C ILE A 229 14.83 14.38 -3.19
N ALA A 230 15.62 13.56 -3.90
CA ALA A 230 16.27 13.94 -5.16
C ALA A 230 15.30 14.59 -6.19
N LYS A 231 14.05 14.15 -6.23
CA LYS A 231 13.00 14.67 -7.13
C LYS A 231 12.77 16.18 -6.95
N THR A 232 12.89 16.72 -5.73
CA THR A 232 12.65 18.15 -5.49
C THR A 232 13.68 19.02 -6.18
N TYR A 233 14.96 18.61 -6.20
CA TYR A 233 16.00 19.33 -6.94
C TYR A 233 15.82 19.26 -8.46
N THR A 234 15.30 18.14 -8.99
CA THR A 234 14.90 18.06 -10.40
C THR A 234 13.80 19.07 -10.73
N LEU A 235 12.80 19.21 -9.86
CA LEU A 235 11.73 20.19 -10.04
C LEU A 235 12.26 21.63 -9.93
N LEU A 236 13.18 21.87 -9.01
CA LEU A 236 13.83 23.17 -8.82
C LEU A 236 14.58 23.57 -10.09
N GLY A 237 15.44 22.69 -10.60
CA GLY A 237 16.20 22.93 -11.84
C GLY A 237 15.28 23.20 -13.03
N ARG A 238 14.18 22.44 -13.17
CA ARG A 238 13.18 22.66 -14.24
C ARG A 238 12.51 24.02 -14.12
N ALA A 239 12.03 24.40 -12.93
CA ALA A 239 11.40 25.69 -12.71
C ALA A 239 12.35 26.86 -13.01
N SER A 240 13.59 26.79 -12.51
CA SER A 240 14.62 27.83 -12.72
C SER A 240 15.04 27.97 -14.19
N LEU A 241 15.19 26.85 -14.92
CA LEU A 241 15.54 26.89 -16.34
C LEU A 241 14.48 27.64 -17.16
N PHE A 242 13.20 27.29 -16.96
CA PHE A 242 12.11 27.94 -17.70
C PHE A 242 11.94 29.42 -17.34
N LEU A 243 12.21 29.82 -16.09
CA LEU A 243 12.22 31.23 -15.70
C LEU A 243 13.32 32.01 -16.42
N LYS A 244 14.54 31.47 -16.45
CA LYS A 244 15.67 32.08 -17.16
C LYS A 244 15.40 32.25 -18.66
N ASP A 245 14.79 31.26 -19.29
CA ASP A 245 14.42 31.35 -20.71
C ASP A 245 13.34 32.40 -20.98
N LYS A 246 12.38 32.54 -20.05
CA LYS A 246 11.34 33.57 -20.12
C LYS A 246 11.91 34.98 -19.94
N GLU A 247 12.84 35.16 -19.01
CA GLU A 247 13.54 36.44 -18.80
C GLU A 247 14.37 36.81 -20.02
N LYS A 248 15.13 35.87 -20.59
CA LYS A 248 15.86 36.06 -21.84
C LYS A 248 14.92 36.45 -22.98
N SER A 249 13.84 35.69 -23.19
CA SER A 249 12.85 35.99 -24.23
C SER A 249 12.28 37.40 -24.06
N LEU A 250 11.89 37.79 -22.84
CA LEU A 250 11.36 39.13 -22.57
C LEU A 250 12.40 40.23 -22.83
N SER A 251 13.67 39.99 -22.48
CA SER A 251 14.76 40.93 -22.75
C SER A 251 15.07 41.07 -24.24
N SER A 252 14.91 40.02 -25.05
CA SER A 252 15.08 40.06 -26.51
C SER A 252 13.92 40.74 -27.25
N PHE A 253 12.78 40.96 -26.59
CA PHE A 253 11.61 41.64 -27.17
C PHE A 253 11.56 43.16 -26.90
N LYS A 254 12.39 43.68 -25.98
CA LYS A 254 12.50 45.11 -25.66
C LYS A 254 13.59 45.78 -26.49
#